data_AF-A0A3P8M550-F1
#
_entry.id   AF-A0A3P8M550-F1
#
_cell.length_a   1.000
_cell.length_b   1.000
_cell.length_c   1.000
_cell.angle_alpha   90.00
_cell.angle_beta   90.00
_cell.angle_gamma   90.00
#
_symmetry.space_group_name_H-M   'P 1'
#
loop_
_entity.id
_entity.type
_entity.pdbx_description
1 polymer ?
#
loop_
_entity_poly.entity_id
_entity_poly.type
_entity_poly.pdbx_seq_one_letter_code
_entity_poly.pdbx_strand_id
1 'polypeptide(L)'
;MKALTTRQQEVFDLIRDHISQTGMPPTRAEIAQRLGFRSPNAAEEHLKALARKGAIEIISGASRGIRLLTEEEPGLPLIGRVAAGEPLLAQQHIEGHFQVDPAMFKPSADFLLRVSGMSMKDIGILDGDLLAVHKTQDVRNGQVVVARIDEEVTVKRLKKAG
;
A
#
# COMPACT_ATOMS: atom_id res chain seq x y z
N MET A 1 -0.48 -11.22 -16.92
CA MET A 1 -0.97 -10.00 -17.61
C MET A 1 -0.13 -9.65 -18.84
N LYS A 2 -0.63 -8.84 -19.78
CA LYS A 2 0.20 -8.24 -20.85
C LYS A 2 1.00 -7.08 -20.27
N ALA A 3 2.32 -7.10 -20.43
CA ALA A 3 3.22 -6.06 -19.93
C ALA A 3 2.76 -4.64 -20.35
N LEU A 4 2.78 -3.70 -19.41
CA LEU A 4 2.55 -2.28 -19.70
C LEU A 4 3.73 -1.70 -20.49
N THR A 5 3.46 -0.78 -21.42
CA THR A 5 4.55 -0.01 -22.03
C THR A 5 5.05 1.04 -21.04
N THR A 6 6.26 1.56 -21.22
CA THR A 6 6.82 2.63 -20.36
C THR A 6 5.83 3.78 -20.16
N ARG A 7 5.19 4.22 -21.25
CA ARG A 7 4.24 5.33 -21.18
C ARG A 7 2.93 4.97 -20.47
N GLN A 8 2.50 3.71 -20.56
CA GLN A 8 1.33 3.23 -19.81
C GLN A 8 1.65 3.08 -18.33
N GLN A 9 2.87 2.64 -18.00
CA GLN A 9 3.36 2.55 -16.63
C GLN A 9 3.38 3.93 -15.97
N GLU A 10 3.91 4.96 -16.64
CA GLU A 10 3.90 6.34 -16.14
C GLU A 10 2.48 6.86 -15.85
N VAL A 11 1.51 6.52 -16.71
CA VAL A 11 0.08 6.88 -16.47
C VAL A 11 -0.46 6.13 -15.26
N PHE A 12 -0.16 4.84 -15.13
CA PHE A 12 -0.60 4.00 -14.02
C PHE A 12 -0.02 4.48 -12.67
N ASP A 13 1.28 4.74 -12.63
CA ASP A 13 1.98 5.24 -11.44
C ASP A 13 1.42 6.59 -11.00
N LEU A 14 1.15 7.49 -11.95
CA LEU A 14 0.52 8.77 -11.65
C LEU A 14 -0.87 8.62 -11.03
N ILE A 15 -1.68 7.69 -11.51
CA ILE A 15 -3.01 7.42 -10.95
C ILE A 15 -2.86 6.90 -9.51
N ARG A 16 -1.96 5.94 -9.29
CA ARG A 16 -1.65 5.37 -7.97
C ARG A 16 -1.21 6.44 -6.98
N ASP A 17 -0.25 7.27 -7.37
CA ASP A 17 0.31 8.30 -6.49
C ASP A 17 -0.73 9.39 -6.18
N HIS A 18 -1.55 9.76 -7.17
CA HIS A 18 -2.61 10.75 -6.95
C HIS A 18 -3.69 10.24 -5.99
N ILE A 19 -4.10 8.97 -6.10
CA ILE A 19 -5.03 8.34 -5.15
C ILE A 19 -4.42 8.30 -3.76
N SER A 20 -3.15 7.90 -3.65
CA SER A 20 -2.43 7.87 -2.36
C SER A 20 -2.36 9.22 -1.67
N GLN A 21 -2.23 10.32 -2.42
CA GLN A 21 -2.07 11.66 -1.87
C GLN A 21 -3.39 12.37 -1.56
N THR A 22 -4.42 12.14 -2.39
CA THR A 22 -5.66 12.93 -2.34
C THR A 22 -6.90 12.12 -1.94
N GLY A 23 -6.79 10.79 -1.93
CA GLY A 23 -7.92 9.88 -1.71
C GLY A 23 -8.86 9.74 -2.92
N MET A 24 -8.58 10.40 -4.04
CA MET A 24 -9.40 10.32 -5.25
C MET A 24 -8.53 10.12 -6.50
N PRO A 25 -9.06 9.48 -7.55
CA PRO A 25 -8.34 9.33 -8.81
C PRO A 25 -8.29 10.65 -9.61
N PRO A 26 -7.25 10.85 -10.44
CA PRO A 26 -7.11 12.04 -11.26
C PRO A 26 -8.12 12.04 -12.41
N THR A 27 -8.38 13.21 -12.97
CA THR A 27 -9.15 13.39 -14.20
C THR A 27 -8.26 13.22 -15.43
N ARG A 28 -8.88 12.99 -16.60
CA ARG A 28 -8.17 12.90 -17.89
C ARG A 28 -7.35 14.16 -18.19
N ALA A 29 -7.87 15.33 -17.80
CA ALA A 29 -7.19 16.61 -17.98
C ALA A 29 -5.96 16.74 -17.08
N GLU A 30 -6.06 16.33 -15.80
CA GLU A 30 -4.94 16.33 -14.86
C GLU A 30 -3.81 15.38 -15.32
N ILE A 31 -4.17 14.18 -15.82
CA ILE A 31 -3.22 13.23 -16.40
C ILE A 31 -2.50 13.87 -17.61
N ALA A 32 -3.25 14.51 -18.51
CA ALA A 32 -2.69 15.15 -19.68
C ALA A 32 -1.74 16.30 -19.32
N GLN A 33 -2.12 17.13 -18.37
CA GLN A 33 -1.28 18.25 -17.92
C GLN A 33 0.02 17.77 -17.26
N ARG A 34 -0.06 16.80 -16.34
CA ARG A 34 1.11 16.31 -15.60
C ARG A 34 2.10 15.54 -16.47
N LEU A 35 1.61 14.76 -17.44
CA LEU A 35 2.47 13.97 -18.33
C LEU A 35 2.84 14.71 -19.61
N GLY A 36 2.33 15.93 -19.84
CA GLY A 36 2.62 16.70 -21.05
C GLY A 36 1.99 16.11 -22.32
N PHE A 37 0.80 15.51 -22.20
CA PHE A 37 0.07 15.07 -23.38
C PHE A 37 -0.53 16.26 -24.14
N ARG A 38 -0.59 16.14 -25.47
CA ARG A 38 -1.13 17.17 -26.36
C ARG A 38 -2.63 17.44 -26.14
N SER A 39 -3.36 16.49 -25.57
CA SER A 39 -4.79 16.63 -25.27
C SER A 39 -5.26 15.60 -24.23
N PRO A 40 -6.43 15.83 -23.59
CA PRO A 40 -7.08 14.83 -22.73
C PRO A 40 -7.42 13.52 -23.45
N ASN A 41 -7.64 13.55 -24.78
CA ASN A 41 -7.90 12.35 -25.57
C ASN A 41 -6.68 11.43 -25.64
N ALA A 42 -5.47 11.97 -25.67
CA ALA A 42 -4.27 11.14 -25.63
C ALA A 42 -4.14 10.40 -24.29
N ALA A 43 -4.53 11.03 -23.17
CA ALA A 43 -4.62 10.34 -21.88
C ALA A 43 -5.70 9.24 -21.90
N GLU A 44 -6.86 9.50 -22.52
CA GLU A 44 -7.95 8.53 -22.67
C GLU A 44 -7.53 7.26 -23.43
N GLU A 45 -6.69 7.38 -24.47
CA GLU A 45 -6.15 6.22 -25.18
C GLU A 45 -5.29 5.32 -24.28
N HIS A 46 -4.43 5.94 -23.45
CA HIS A 46 -3.63 5.20 -22.48
C HIS A 46 -4.49 4.55 -21.40
N LEU A 47 -5.52 5.24 -20.89
CA LEU A 47 -6.48 4.68 -19.93
C LEU A 47 -7.22 3.48 -20.52
N LYS A 48 -7.71 3.56 -21.75
CA LYS A 48 -8.34 2.43 -22.44
C LYS A 48 -7.37 1.26 -22.61
N ALA A 49 -6.11 1.53 -22.91
CA ALA A 49 -5.09 0.48 -23.01
C ALA A 49 -4.82 -0.19 -21.65
N LEU A 50 -4.72 0.58 -20.57
CA LEU A 50 -4.60 0.06 -19.20
C LEU A 50 -5.81 -0.79 -18.82
N ALA A 51 -7.03 -0.34 -19.15
CA ALA A 51 -8.25 -1.10 -18.88
C ALA A 51 -8.31 -2.42 -19.65
N ARG A 52 -7.94 -2.40 -20.94
CA ARG A 52 -7.83 -3.63 -21.76
C ARG A 52 -6.77 -4.61 -21.25
N LYS A 53 -5.77 -4.12 -20.51
CA LYS A 53 -4.72 -4.94 -19.88
C LYS A 53 -5.09 -5.40 -18.46
N GLY A 54 -6.25 -4.98 -17.95
CA GLY A 54 -6.73 -5.34 -16.62
C GLY A 54 -6.04 -4.60 -15.47
N ALA A 55 -5.30 -3.52 -15.75
CA ALA A 55 -4.62 -2.73 -14.72
C ALA A 55 -5.58 -1.73 -14.04
N ILE A 56 -6.62 -1.29 -14.74
CA ILE A 56 -7.62 -0.35 -14.23
C ILE A 56 -9.01 -0.70 -14.72
N GLU A 57 -10.03 -0.17 -14.05
CA GLU A 57 -11.42 -0.15 -14.47
C GLU A 57 -11.85 1.30 -14.72
N ILE A 58 -12.55 1.55 -15.82
CA ILE A 58 -13.09 2.86 -16.18
C ILE A 58 -14.60 2.85 -15.91
N ILE A 59 -15.05 3.72 -15.02
CA ILE A 59 -16.47 3.90 -14.69
C ILE A 59 -17.01 5.05 -15.56
N SER A 60 -17.89 4.70 -16.50
CA SER A 60 -18.57 5.65 -17.37
C SER A 60 -19.47 6.61 -16.58
N GLY A 61 -19.55 7.87 -17.00
CA GLY A 61 -20.43 8.88 -16.40
C GLY A 61 -19.85 9.61 -15.19
N ALA A 62 -18.64 9.26 -14.72
CA ALA A 62 -17.94 9.96 -13.66
C ALA A 62 -16.68 10.68 -14.16
N SER A 63 -16.51 11.96 -13.80
CA SER A 63 -15.33 12.78 -14.13
C SER A 63 -14.02 12.14 -13.63
N ARG A 64 -14.09 11.51 -12.46
CA ARG A 64 -13.04 10.76 -11.76
C ARG A 64 -13.33 9.24 -11.73
N GLY A 65 -13.98 8.72 -12.76
CA GLY A 65 -14.35 7.30 -12.86
C GLY A 65 -13.19 6.38 -13.23
N ILE A 66 -12.12 6.34 -12.42
CA ILE A 66 -10.97 5.46 -12.61
C ILE A 66 -10.75 4.67 -11.32
N ARG A 67 -10.75 3.35 -11.41
CA ARG A 67 -10.41 2.47 -10.29
C ARG A 67 -9.18 1.67 -10.66
N LEU A 68 -8.18 1.64 -9.79
CA LEU A 68 -7.05 0.72 -9.98
C LEU A 68 -7.52 -0.71 -9.74
N LEU A 69 -7.28 -1.57 -10.71
CA LEU A 69 -7.36 -3.01 -10.54
C LEU A 69 -5.94 -3.45 -10.25
N THR A 70 -5.49 -3.14 -9.03
CA THR A 70 -4.20 -3.62 -8.56
C THR A 70 -4.31 -5.14 -8.52
N GLU A 71 -3.52 -5.86 -9.32
CA GLU A 71 -2.86 -7.02 -8.73
C GLU A 71 -1.99 -6.39 -7.63
N GLU A 72 -2.42 -6.51 -6.37
CA GLU A 72 -1.48 -6.49 -5.25
C GLU A 72 -0.24 -7.25 -5.74
N GLU A 73 0.96 -6.67 -5.64
CA GLU A 73 2.15 -7.49 -5.89
C GLU A 73 1.98 -8.75 -5.04
N PRO A 74 1.89 -9.95 -5.65
CA PRO A 74 1.33 -11.09 -4.95
C PRO A 74 2.12 -11.32 -3.67
N GLY A 75 1.41 -11.56 -2.57
CA GLY A 75 2.01 -11.73 -1.25
C GLY A 75 1.97 -10.49 -0.36
N LEU A 76 2.77 -10.49 0.70
CA LEU A 76 2.74 -9.47 1.75
C LEU A 76 3.88 -8.47 1.58
N PRO A 77 3.61 -7.15 1.60
CA PRO A 77 4.66 -6.14 1.59
C PRO A 77 5.49 -6.21 2.89
N LEU A 78 6.81 -6.16 2.77
CA LEU A 78 7.73 -6.05 3.90
C LEU A 78 8.00 -4.57 4.21
N ILE A 79 7.59 -4.15 5.40
CA ILE A 79 7.87 -2.84 5.95
C ILE A 79 9.17 -2.90 6.76
N GLY A 80 10.13 -2.08 6.34
CA GLY A 80 11.43 -1.91 6.95
C GLY A 80 11.45 -0.84 8.05
N ARG A 81 12.49 0.00 8.03
CA ARG A 81 12.57 1.16 8.91
C ARG A 81 11.51 2.20 8.53
N VAL A 82 10.74 2.61 9.52
CA VAL A 82 9.70 3.62 9.37
C VAL A 82 10.26 4.97 9.80
N ALA A 83 10.27 5.95 8.90
CA ALA A 83 10.67 7.30 9.19
C ALA A 83 9.59 8.05 10.00
N ALA A 84 10.06 9.06 10.73
CA ALA A 84 9.24 10.03 11.43
C ALA A 84 8.20 10.70 10.52
N GLY A 85 6.99 10.95 11.04
CA GLY A 85 5.95 11.73 10.34
C GLY A 85 5.24 11.05 9.16
N GLU A 86 5.71 9.91 8.67
CA GLU A 86 5.18 9.28 7.45
C GLU A 86 4.33 8.04 7.72
N PRO A 87 3.32 7.72 6.89
CA PRO A 87 2.52 6.52 7.05
C PRO A 87 3.36 5.24 7.09
N LEU A 88 2.96 4.26 7.91
CA LEU A 88 3.67 2.98 8.03
C LEU A 88 3.75 2.21 6.70
N LEU A 89 2.73 2.35 5.85
CA LEU A 89 2.64 1.74 4.52
C LEU A 89 3.07 2.70 3.38
N ALA A 90 3.84 3.74 3.67
CA ALA A 90 4.40 4.58 2.61
C ALA A 90 5.33 3.76 1.72
N GLN A 91 5.32 3.99 0.40
CA GLN A 91 6.11 3.21 -0.57
C GLN A 91 7.60 3.14 -0.22
N GLN A 92 8.16 4.22 0.32
CA GLN A 92 9.56 4.31 0.75
C GLN A 92 9.94 3.39 1.92
N HIS A 93 8.96 2.89 2.68
CA HIS A 93 9.20 1.93 3.77
C HIS A 93 9.09 0.47 3.30
N ILE A 94 8.60 0.23 2.08
CA ILE A 94 8.46 -1.11 1.52
C ILE A 94 9.84 -1.57 1.02
N GLU A 95 10.45 -2.53 1.71
CA GLU A 95 11.73 -3.15 1.33
C GLU A 95 11.55 -4.21 0.22
N GLY A 96 10.33 -4.69 0.02
CA GLY A 96 9.97 -5.68 -1.01
C GLY A 96 8.64 -6.38 -0.70
N HIS A 97 8.34 -7.45 -1.44
CA HIS A 97 7.16 -8.30 -1.22
C HIS A 97 7.57 -9.76 -1.05
N PHE A 98 6.98 -10.45 -0.08
CA PHE A 98 7.16 -11.88 0.13
C PHE A 98 5.93 -12.66 -0.32
N GLN A 99 6.16 -13.74 -1.08
CA GLN A 99 5.12 -14.68 -1.51
C GLN A 99 4.65 -15.54 -0.32
N VAL A 100 3.87 -14.94 0.57
CA VAL A 100 3.23 -15.58 1.72
C VAL A 100 1.74 -15.39 1.57
N ASP A 101 0.98 -16.49 1.69
CA ASP A 101 -0.48 -16.43 1.68
C ASP A 101 -0.98 -15.66 2.91
N PRO A 102 -1.66 -14.50 2.74
CA PRO A 102 -2.23 -13.73 3.85
C PRO A 102 -3.18 -14.54 4.74
N ALA A 103 -3.86 -15.55 4.17
CA ALA A 103 -4.84 -16.39 4.86
C ALA A 103 -4.19 -17.44 5.78
N MET A 104 -2.86 -17.57 5.77
CA MET A 104 -2.13 -18.36 6.77
C MET A 104 -2.30 -17.80 8.19
N PHE A 105 -2.64 -16.51 8.31
CA PHE A 105 -2.86 -15.81 9.57
C PHE A 105 -4.35 -15.56 9.81
N LYS A 106 -4.74 -15.46 11.09
CA LYS A 106 -6.11 -15.10 11.47
C LYS A 106 -6.12 -14.03 12.56
N PRO A 107 -6.63 -12.82 12.29
CA PRO A 107 -7.08 -12.30 10.99
C PRO A 107 -6.00 -12.32 9.89
N SER A 108 -6.39 -12.17 8.63
CA SER A 108 -5.45 -12.15 7.50
C SER A 108 -4.41 -11.05 7.68
N ALA A 109 -3.16 -11.34 7.34
CA ALA A 109 -2.10 -10.35 7.38
C ALA A 109 -2.25 -9.34 6.24
N ASP A 110 -1.94 -8.08 6.50
CA ASP A 110 -1.94 -7.01 5.51
C ASP A 110 -0.51 -6.63 5.09
N PHE A 111 0.47 -6.83 5.98
CA PHE A 111 1.88 -6.58 5.73
C PHE A 111 2.78 -7.36 6.69
N LEU A 112 4.07 -7.45 6.38
CA LEU A 112 5.12 -7.92 7.26
C LEU A 112 5.88 -6.72 7.83
N LEU A 113 6.28 -6.76 9.10
CA LEU A 113 7.12 -5.74 9.73
C LEU A 113 8.42 -6.39 10.24
N ARG A 114 9.57 -5.82 9.86
CA ARG A 114 10.85 -6.26 10.42
C ARG A 114 10.98 -5.81 11.88
N VAL A 115 11.16 -6.75 12.78
CA VAL A 115 11.38 -6.48 14.21
C VAL A 115 12.78 -5.91 14.42
N SER A 116 12.88 -4.85 15.21
CA SER A 116 14.13 -4.27 15.69
C SER A 116 14.20 -4.37 17.21
N GLY A 117 15.23 -5.05 17.72
CA GLY A 117 15.49 -5.27 19.13
C GLY A 117 14.78 -6.49 19.74
N MET A 118 15.09 -6.74 21.01
CA MET A 118 14.73 -7.98 21.73
C MET A 118 13.57 -7.80 22.72
N SER A 119 12.74 -6.77 22.54
CA SER A 119 11.79 -6.34 23.58
C SER A 119 10.61 -7.28 23.82
N MET A 120 10.38 -8.21 22.88
CA MET A 120 9.32 -9.22 22.93
C MET A 120 9.90 -10.66 22.95
N LYS A 121 11.18 -10.81 23.31
CA LYS A 121 11.90 -12.11 23.30
C LYS A 121 11.22 -13.18 24.16
N ASP A 122 10.58 -12.78 25.27
CA ASP A 122 9.97 -13.72 26.23
C ASP A 122 8.76 -14.47 25.65
N ILE A 123 8.25 -14.02 24.49
CA ILE A 123 7.19 -14.71 23.74
C ILE A 123 7.67 -15.23 22.39
N GLY A 124 8.99 -15.30 22.18
CA GLY A 124 9.60 -15.86 20.97
C GLY A 124 9.69 -14.91 19.78
N ILE A 125 9.54 -13.60 19.98
CA ILE A 125 9.77 -12.59 18.93
C ILE A 125 11.17 -11.99 19.12
N LEU A 126 12.06 -12.25 18.17
CA LEU A 126 13.47 -11.89 18.22
C LEU A 126 13.81 -10.76 17.24
N ASP A 127 14.99 -10.17 17.44
CA ASP A 127 15.53 -9.18 16.51
C ASP A 127 15.70 -9.76 15.10
N GLY A 128 15.25 -9.03 14.09
CA GLY A 128 15.29 -9.46 12.69
C GLY A 128 14.11 -10.32 12.23
N ASP A 129 13.24 -10.77 13.13
CA ASP A 129 12.03 -11.52 12.77
C ASP A 129 11.08 -10.70 11.89
N LEU A 130 10.28 -11.40 11.09
CA LEU A 130 9.22 -10.81 10.28
C LEU A 130 7.86 -11.03 10.95
N LEU A 131 7.29 -9.94 11.49
CA LEU A 131 5.99 -9.98 12.13
C LEU A 131 4.89 -9.80 11.09
N ALA A 132 3.99 -10.77 10.96
CA ALA A 132 2.77 -10.60 10.16
C ALA A 132 1.74 -9.75 10.91
N VAL A 133 1.28 -8.66 10.29
CA VAL A 133 0.45 -7.65 10.94
C VAL A 133 -0.88 -7.53 10.22
N HIS A 134 -1.96 -7.64 10.98
CA HIS A 134 -3.29 -7.24 10.53
C HIS A 134 -3.53 -5.75 10.87
N LYS A 135 -3.85 -4.94 9.87
CA LYS A 135 -4.11 -3.51 10.01
C LYS A 135 -5.51 -3.28 10.57
N THR A 136 -5.58 -3.02 11.87
CA THR A 136 -6.82 -2.64 12.54
C THR A 136 -6.54 -1.68 13.70
N GLN A 137 -7.54 -0.88 14.06
CA GLN A 137 -7.56 -0.08 15.29
C GLN A 137 -8.40 -0.73 16.39
N ASP A 138 -9.19 -1.77 16.06
CA ASP A 138 -10.00 -2.52 17.03
C ASP A 138 -9.13 -3.56 17.75
N VAL A 139 -8.46 -3.10 18.82
CA VAL A 139 -7.54 -3.91 19.63
C VAL A 139 -7.97 -3.97 21.10
N ARG A 140 -7.72 -5.13 21.72
CA ARG A 140 -8.11 -5.51 23.08
C ARG A 140 -6.89 -5.60 24.00
N ASN A 141 -7.13 -5.44 25.30
CA ASN A 141 -6.09 -5.63 26.32
C ASN A 141 -5.46 -7.02 26.23
N GLY A 142 -4.14 -7.05 26.38
CA GLY A 142 -3.35 -8.28 26.29
C GLY A 142 -2.91 -8.66 24.89
N GLN A 143 -3.42 -8.04 23.81
CA GLN A 143 -2.94 -8.30 22.46
C GLN A 143 -1.55 -7.69 22.22
N VAL A 144 -0.74 -8.34 21.39
CA VAL A 144 0.50 -7.75 20.87
C VAL A 144 0.11 -6.83 19.72
N VAL A 145 0.54 -5.57 19.79
CA VAL A 145 0.18 -4.53 18.84
C VAL A 145 1.43 -3.86 18.30
N VAL A 146 1.36 -3.47 17.03
CA VAL A 146 2.24 -2.47 16.45
C VAL A 146 1.62 -1.12 16.74
N ALA A 147 2.32 -0.29 17.52
CA ALA A 147 1.88 1.05 17.87
C ALA A 147 2.92 2.07 17.41
N ARG A 148 2.43 3.25 17.01
CA ARG A 148 3.28 4.43 16.87
C ARG A 148 3.14 5.27 18.13
N ILE A 149 4.26 5.55 18.78
CA ILE A 149 4.34 6.46 19.92
C ILE A 149 5.29 7.57 19.47
N ASP A 150 4.77 8.81 19.44
CA ASP A 150 5.44 9.94 18.81
C ASP A 150 5.82 9.62 17.36
N GLU A 151 7.12 9.55 17.06
CA GLU A 151 7.66 9.24 15.74
C GLU A 151 8.20 7.81 15.62
N GLU A 152 8.17 7.03 16.71
CA GLU A 152 8.72 5.68 16.76
C GLU A 152 7.64 4.60 16.63
N VAL A 153 7.91 3.59 15.79
CA VAL A 153 7.10 2.38 15.69
C VAL A 153 7.64 1.33 16.65
N THR A 154 6.78 0.79 17.50
CA THR A 154 7.13 -0.21 18.50
C THR A 154 6.17 -1.40 18.49
N VAL A 155 6.67 -2.57 18.89
CA VAL A 155 5.87 -3.78 19.09
C VAL A 155 5.77 -4.03 20.59
N LYS A 156 4.56 -3.98 21.14
CA LYS A 156 4.32 -4.13 22.59
C LYS A 156 3.02 -4.88 22.87
N ARG A 157 2.91 -5.43 24.08
CA ARG A 157 1.64 -5.92 24.59
C ARG A 157 0.79 -4.76 25.10
N LEU A 158 -0.40 -4.59 24.56
CA LEU A 158 -1.32 -3.52 24.95
C LEU A 158 -1.88 -3.76 26.35
N LYS A 159 -1.81 -2.73 27.20
CA LYS A 159 -2.47 -2.68 28.51
C LYS A 159 -3.09 -1.29 28.70
N LYS A 160 -4.39 -1.16 28.45
CA LYS A 160 -5.18 0.03 28.78
C LYS A 160 -5.36 0.06 30.30
N ALA A 161 -4.98 1.18 30.93
CA ALA A 161 -5.45 1.49 32.28
C ALA A 161 -6.94 1.81 32.17
N GLY A 162 -7.75 1.16 33.01
CA GLY A 162 -9.17 1.47 33.14
C GLY A 162 -9.38 2.78 33.88
#